data_AF-A0A1Q6Q6H9-F1
#
_entry.id   AF-A0A1Q6Q6H9-F1
#
_cell.length_a   1.000
_cell.length_b   1.000
_cell.length_c   1.000
_cell.angle_alpha   90.00
_cell.angle_beta   90.00
_cell.angle_gamma   90.00
#
_symmetry.space_group_name_H-M   'P 1'
#
loop_
_entity.id
_entity.type
_entity.pdbx_description
1 polymer ?
#
loop_
_entity_poly.entity_id
_entity_poly.type
_entity_poly.pdbx_seq_one_letter_code
_entity_poly.pdbx_strand_id
1 'polypeptide(L)'
;MKLEKVAVLGAGAVGAYVLWGLSEKPGIRLGVVAEGERAQRLQNGIGINGKAYHPEVWTPEEAHGADLLIVALKYGALPGALDSIRQVVGEHTIVMSLGLFCPGGLLIFAGVIKQAVAALFEGTGVRFRATEHIREEMWSKFRLNVCNNLPQAILGAGVGCYRDSVHMKAISDGLRKELMAIAAAKGIDLSIVDKNSGRGSAVPPDARYSTLQDIDAGRHTEIDMFSGALMRMGKELGIPTPYNEYTYHMIKALEEKNDGLFDYSGKDQEPTWAK
;
A
#
# COMPACT_ATOMS: atom_id res chain seq x y z
N MET A 1 7.20 -14.50 23.76
CA MET A 1 7.67 -13.12 23.99
C MET A 1 6.45 -12.22 24.06
N LYS A 2 6.35 -11.38 25.08
CA LYS A 2 5.27 -10.39 25.21
C LYS A 2 5.79 -9.07 24.63
N LEU A 3 5.02 -8.46 23.73
CA LEU A 3 5.38 -7.17 23.14
C LEU A 3 4.87 -6.06 24.05
N GLU A 4 5.76 -5.17 24.50
CA GLU A 4 5.43 -4.08 25.43
C GLU A 4 5.71 -2.71 24.82
N LYS A 5 6.73 -2.55 23.97
CA LYS A 5 7.04 -1.31 23.24
C LYS A 5 6.80 -1.50 21.74
N VAL A 6 5.73 -0.89 21.22
CA VAL A 6 5.35 -0.97 19.80
C VAL A 6 5.52 0.39 19.13
N ALA A 7 6.41 0.45 18.15
CA ALA A 7 6.69 1.65 17.37
C ALA A 7 6.02 1.56 15.99
N VAL A 8 5.39 2.65 15.54
CA VAL A 8 4.83 2.78 14.19
C VAL A 8 5.58 3.85 13.43
N LEU A 9 6.23 3.46 12.34
CA LEU A 9 6.88 4.37 11.42
C LEU A 9 5.94 4.61 10.22
N GLY A 10 5.37 5.80 10.19
CA GLY A 10 4.41 6.22 9.15
C GLY A 10 2.96 6.22 9.63
N ALA A 11 2.51 7.34 10.19
CA ALA A 11 1.11 7.59 10.56
C ALA A 11 0.25 8.08 9.38
N GLY A 12 0.34 7.42 8.22
CA GLY A 12 -0.60 7.61 7.10
C GLY A 12 -1.90 6.83 7.32
N ALA A 13 -2.69 6.55 6.28
CA ALA A 13 -3.95 5.81 6.42
C ALA A 13 -3.78 4.43 7.10
N VAL A 14 -2.78 3.65 6.67
CA VAL A 14 -2.50 2.30 7.20
C VAL A 14 -1.96 2.36 8.62
N GLY A 15 -0.99 3.25 8.87
CA GLY A 15 -0.45 3.44 10.21
C GLY A 15 -1.51 3.93 11.19
N ALA A 16 -2.37 4.86 10.77
CA ALA A 16 -3.51 5.32 11.57
C ALA A 16 -4.47 4.16 11.90
N TYR A 17 -4.78 3.29 10.94
CA TYR A 17 -5.62 2.11 11.20
C TYR A 17 -5.02 1.18 12.27
N VAL A 18 -3.70 0.96 12.23
CA VAL A 18 -2.99 0.19 13.26
C VAL A 18 -2.99 0.91 14.61
N LEU A 19 -2.72 2.22 14.61
CA LEU A 19 -2.71 3.04 15.82
C LEU A 19 -4.08 3.02 16.50
N TRP A 20 -5.16 3.18 15.74
CA TRP A 20 -6.53 3.04 16.20
C TRP A 20 -6.83 1.66 16.79
N GLY A 21 -6.37 0.60 16.12
CA GLY A 21 -6.59 -0.76 16.60
C GLY A 21 -5.90 -1.05 17.93
N LEU A 22 -4.70 -0.52 18.10
CA LEU A 22 -3.85 -0.79 19.26
C LEU A 22 -4.01 0.23 20.39
N SER A 23 -4.73 1.34 20.17
CA SER A 23 -4.79 2.45 21.14
C SER A 23 -5.37 2.08 22.50
N GLU A 24 -6.23 1.07 22.54
CA GLU A 24 -6.90 0.61 23.77
C GLU A 24 -6.34 -0.75 24.26
N LYS A 25 -5.27 -1.26 23.65
CA LYS A 25 -4.64 -2.53 24.05
C LYS A 25 -3.89 -2.34 25.37
N PRO A 26 -4.25 -3.04 26.46
CA PRO A 26 -3.57 -2.88 27.74
C PRO A 26 -2.18 -3.52 27.70
N GLY A 27 -1.25 -2.94 28.47
CA GLY A 27 0.08 -3.49 28.68
C GLY A 27 1.06 -3.26 27.53
N ILE A 28 0.75 -2.33 26.62
CA ILE A 28 1.68 -1.85 25.60
C ILE A 28 1.85 -0.33 25.69
N ARG A 29 3.04 0.15 25.36
CA ARG A 29 3.34 1.53 24.99
C ARG A 29 3.35 1.61 23.47
N LEU A 30 2.48 2.44 22.93
CA LEU A 30 2.31 2.63 21.49
C LEU A 30 2.80 4.02 21.11
N GLY A 31 3.80 4.08 20.24
CA GLY A 31 4.40 5.33 19.80
C GLY A 31 4.54 5.41 18.29
N VAL A 32 4.50 6.64 17.77
CA VAL A 32 4.80 6.97 16.38
C VAL A 32 6.21 7.53 16.30
N VAL A 33 7.02 6.94 15.42
CA VAL A 33 8.39 7.43 15.16
C VAL A 33 8.30 8.62 14.20
N ALA A 34 8.72 9.79 14.66
CA ALA A 34 8.73 11.02 13.86
C ALA A 34 9.69 12.06 14.46
N GLU A 35 10.17 12.97 13.60
CA GLU A 35 11.01 14.11 13.99
C GLU A 35 10.51 15.41 13.34
N GLY A 36 11.04 16.54 13.81
CA GLY A 36 10.79 17.87 13.25
C GLY A 36 9.31 18.28 13.26
N GLU A 37 8.88 18.96 12.20
CA GLU A 37 7.49 19.42 12.04
C GLU A 37 6.48 18.28 12.11
N ARG A 38 6.84 17.08 11.64
CA ARG A 38 5.95 15.92 11.68
C ARG A 38 5.67 15.50 13.11
N ALA A 39 6.70 15.47 13.97
CA ALA A 39 6.55 15.15 15.38
C ALA A 39 5.64 16.16 16.08
N GLN A 40 5.85 17.46 15.84
CA GLN A 40 5.02 18.53 16.41
C GLN A 40 3.54 18.40 16.01
N ARG A 41 3.26 18.07 14.75
CA ARG A 41 1.87 17.82 14.31
C ARG A 41 1.25 16.62 15.03
N LEU A 42 2.02 15.55 15.24
CA LEU A 42 1.53 14.33 15.88
C LEU A 42 1.29 14.51 17.39
N GLN A 43 1.99 15.44 18.04
CA GLN A 43 1.73 15.80 19.44
C GLN A 43 0.32 16.37 19.63
N ASN A 44 -0.23 17.05 18.62
CA ASN A 44 -1.62 17.52 18.61
C ASN A 44 -2.65 16.39 18.43
N GLY A 45 -2.20 15.15 18.24
CA GLY A 45 -3.03 13.97 18.04
C GLY A 45 -3.34 13.67 16.57
N ILE A 46 -3.96 12.51 16.36
CA ILE A 46 -4.36 11.97 15.07
C ILE A 46 -5.87 11.77 15.09
N GLY A 47 -6.59 12.43 14.19
CA GLY A 47 -8.03 12.22 14.00
C GLY A 47 -8.29 10.92 13.23
N ILE A 48 -9.04 9.99 13.82
CA ILE A 48 -9.44 8.73 13.18
C ILE A 48 -10.94 8.53 13.45
N ASN A 49 -11.74 8.49 12.37
CA ASN A 49 -13.20 8.35 12.44
C ASN A 49 -13.88 9.33 13.41
N GLY A 50 -13.43 10.59 13.43
CA GLY A 50 -14.00 11.63 14.29
C GLY A 50 -13.53 11.60 15.75
N LYS A 51 -12.67 10.65 16.16
CA LYS A 51 -12.04 10.61 17.49
C LYS A 51 -10.56 10.97 17.37
N ALA A 52 -10.06 11.81 18.28
CA ALA A 52 -8.65 12.15 18.38
C ALA A 52 -7.90 11.09 19.20
N TYR A 53 -6.75 10.64 18.70
CA TYR A 53 -5.86 9.69 19.34
C TYR A 53 -4.49 10.33 19.55
N HIS A 54 -3.93 10.18 20.74
CA HIS A 54 -2.63 10.76 21.10
C HIS A 54 -1.65 9.62 21.41
N PRO A 55 -1.12 8.91 20.39
CA PRO A 55 -0.02 7.98 20.63
C PRO A 55 1.19 8.75 21.15
N GLU A 56 2.11 8.05 21.82
CA GLU A 56 3.40 8.66 22.12
C GLU A 56 4.10 9.06 20.81
N VAL A 57 4.92 10.11 20.85
CA VAL A 57 5.74 10.52 19.70
C VAL A 57 7.18 10.36 20.14
N TRP A 58 7.93 9.53 19.41
CA TRP A 58 9.32 9.20 19.74
C TRP A 58 10.24 9.62 18.61
N THR A 59 11.41 10.19 18.96
CA THR A 59 12.53 10.20 18.03
C THR A 59 12.98 8.77 17.73
N PRO A 60 13.71 8.52 16.63
CA PRO A 60 14.24 7.19 16.36
C PRO A 60 15.14 6.67 17.49
N GLU A 61 15.88 7.55 18.20
CA GLU A 61 16.66 7.13 19.37
C GLU A 61 15.76 6.76 20.56
N GLU A 62 14.72 7.55 20.87
CA GLU A 62 13.77 7.24 21.94
C GLU A 62 13.01 5.93 21.67
N ALA A 63 12.76 5.65 20.41
CA ALA A 63 12.12 4.41 19.95
C ALA A 63 13.07 3.19 19.95
N HIS A 64 14.38 3.38 20.16
CA HIS A 64 15.36 2.29 20.15
C HIS A 64 14.95 1.12 21.07
N GLY A 65 15.18 -0.10 20.60
CA GLY A 65 14.81 -1.31 21.33
C GLY A 65 13.30 -1.49 21.46
N ALA A 66 12.52 -1.01 20.48
CA ALA A 66 11.11 -1.40 20.38
C ALA A 66 11.01 -2.92 20.18
N ASP A 67 10.06 -3.57 20.84
CA ASP A 67 9.81 -5.01 20.63
C ASP A 67 9.27 -5.27 19.22
N LEU A 68 8.47 -4.34 18.70
CA LEU A 68 7.90 -4.38 17.36
C LEU A 68 7.95 -2.99 16.70
N LEU A 69 8.59 -2.91 15.54
CA LEU A 69 8.54 -1.79 14.63
C LEU A 69 7.62 -2.10 13.44
N ILE A 70 6.54 -1.34 13.30
CA ILE A 70 5.60 -1.42 12.20
C ILE A 70 5.93 -0.33 11.18
N VAL A 71 6.34 -0.73 9.98
CA VAL A 71 6.68 0.18 8.87
C VAL A 71 5.48 0.31 7.94
N ALA A 72 4.83 1.47 7.96
CA ALA A 72 3.63 1.81 7.20
C ALA A 72 3.85 3.05 6.31
N LEU A 73 4.95 3.05 5.56
CA LEU A 73 5.33 4.11 4.63
C LEU A 73 4.97 3.73 3.18
N LYS A 74 4.68 4.74 2.34
CA LYS A 74 4.73 4.57 0.87
C LYS A 74 6.16 4.21 0.46
N TYR A 75 6.31 3.44 -0.62
CA TYR A 75 7.63 2.94 -1.01
C TYR A 75 8.64 4.06 -1.28
N GLY A 76 8.21 5.17 -1.93
CA GLY A 76 9.09 6.31 -2.20
C GLY A 76 9.67 6.98 -0.93
N ALA A 77 9.03 6.81 0.23
CA ALA A 77 9.52 7.34 1.50
C ALA A 77 10.44 6.35 2.25
N LEU A 78 10.54 5.10 1.80
CA LEU A 78 11.33 4.07 2.49
C LEU A 78 12.84 4.38 2.48
N PRO A 79 13.49 4.79 1.37
CA PRO A 79 14.93 5.09 1.37
C PRO A 79 15.32 6.14 2.41
N GLY A 80 14.55 7.23 2.52
CA GLY A 80 14.79 8.29 3.50
C GLY A 80 14.49 7.90 4.94
N ALA A 81 13.79 6.78 5.16
CA ALA A 81 13.45 6.28 6.49
C ALA A 81 14.38 5.16 6.98
N LEU A 82 15.32 4.70 6.15
CA LEU A 82 16.21 3.58 6.49
C LEU A 82 17.08 3.89 7.72
N ASP A 83 17.54 5.13 7.86
CA ASP A 83 18.37 5.52 9.01
C ASP A 83 17.54 5.53 10.30
N SER A 84 16.32 6.04 10.26
CA SER A 84 15.39 5.95 11.39
C SER A 84 15.10 4.49 11.76
N ILE A 85 14.87 3.61 10.76
CA ILE A 85 14.66 2.17 11.01
C ILE A 85 15.89 1.56 11.71
N ARG A 86 17.10 1.85 11.24
CA ARG A 86 18.35 1.35 11.84
C ARG A 86 18.52 1.81 13.28
N GLN A 87 18.15 3.04 13.60
CA GLN A 87 18.22 3.57 14.97
C GLN A 87 17.17 2.94 15.88
N VAL A 88 15.96 2.70 15.39
CA VAL A 88 14.88 2.09 16.20
C VAL A 88 15.17 0.62 16.51
N VAL A 89 15.74 -0.11 15.56
CA VAL A 89 15.96 -1.57 15.64
C VAL A 89 17.10 -1.89 16.61
N GLY A 90 16.79 -2.69 17.63
CA GLY A 90 17.76 -3.38 18.49
C GLY A 90 17.81 -4.89 18.21
N GLU A 91 18.62 -5.62 18.98
CA GLU A 91 18.84 -7.07 18.79
C GLU A 91 17.56 -7.93 18.84
N HIS A 92 16.55 -7.47 19.59
CA HIS A 92 15.28 -8.19 19.81
C HIS A 92 14.11 -7.59 19.03
N THR A 93 14.33 -6.52 18.26
CA THR A 93 13.24 -5.81 17.56
C THR A 93 12.71 -6.63 16.40
N ILE A 94 11.41 -6.89 16.41
CA ILE A 94 10.71 -7.43 15.24
C ILE A 94 10.37 -6.28 14.31
N VAL A 95 10.73 -6.38 13.02
CA VAL A 95 10.30 -5.41 12.00
C VAL A 95 9.19 -6.00 11.14
N MET A 96 8.07 -5.30 11.05
CA MET A 96 6.90 -5.69 10.28
C MET A 96 6.55 -4.62 9.25
N SER A 97 6.61 -4.95 7.97
CA SER A 97 6.24 -4.03 6.89
C SER A 97 4.78 -4.21 6.47
N LEU A 98 4.04 -3.11 6.31
CA LEU A 98 2.64 -3.07 5.88
C LEU A 98 2.46 -2.40 4.49
N GLY A 99 3.52 -2.31 3.68
CA GLY A 99 3.54 -1.58 2.40
C GLY A 99 2.59 -2.08 1.30
N LEU A 100 1.84 -3.15 1.53
CA LEU A 100 0.87 -3.73 0.59
C LEU A 100 -0.48 -3.93 1.32
N PHE A 101 -1.13 -2.84 1.71
CA PHE A 101 -2.41 -2.88 2.44
C PHE A 101 -3.57 -3.39 1.58
N CYS A 102 -4.28 -4.44 2.03
CA CYS A 102 -5.45 -4.99 1.34
C CYS A 102 -6.68 -4.06 1.43
N PRO A 103 -7.47 -3.91 0.34
CA PRO A 103 -8.76 -3.25 0.43
C PRO A 103 -9.63 -4.00 1.46
N GLY A 104 -10.17 -3.28 2.46
CA GLY A 104 -10.99 -3.87 3.52
C GLY A 104 -10.32 -4.01 4.89
N GLY A 105 -9.10 -3.48 5.09
CA GLY A 105 -8.49 -3.37 6.43
C GLY A 105 -7.88 -4.66 6.98
N LEU A 106 -7.66 -5.68 6.15
CA LEU A 106 -7.07 -6.95 6.59
C LEU A 106 -5.54 -6.89 6.53
N LEU A 107 -4.89 -7.10 7.67
CA LEU A 107 -3.44 -7.30 7.78
C LEU A 107 -3.08 -8.78 7.64
N ILE A 108 -1.95 -9.11 7.00
CA ILE A 108 -1.52 -10.50 6.75
C ILE A 108 -0.08 -10.69 7.26
N PHE A 109 0.18 -11.77 8.02
CA PHE A 109 1.46 -12.04 8.68
C PHE A 109 2.03 -13.45 8.40
N ALA A 110 3.37 -13.61 8.42
CA ALA A 110 4.05 -14.91 8.33
C ALA A 110 5.25 -15.09 9.29
N GLY A 111 5.73 -16.35 9.45
CA GLY A 111 6.88 -16.76 10.29
C GLY A 111 6.57 -17.25 11.72
N VAL A 112 7.58 -17.66 12.50
CA VAL A 112 7.44 -18.13 13.91
C VAL A 112 7.10 -16.98 14.89
N ILE A 113 7.45 -15.75 14.49
CA ILE A 113 7.09 -14.48 15.14
C ILE A 113 5.56 -14.23 15.14
N LYS A 114 4.78 -15.04 14.40
CA LYS A 114 3.32 -15.01 14.27
C LYS A 114 2.58 -14.90 15.61
N GLN A 115 2.93 -15.68 16.62
CA GLN A 115 2.10 -15.79 17.84
C GLN A 115 2.10 -14.49 18.66
N ALA A 116 3.27 -13.88 18.85
CA ALA A 116 3.38 -12.64 19.62
C ALA A 116 2.66 -11.47 18.91
N VAL A 117 2.81 -11.38 17.58
CA VAL A 117 2.13 -10.36 16.77
C VAL A 117 0.63 -10.63 16.67
N ALA A 118 0.20 -11.88 16.50
CA ALA A 118 -1.22 -12.24 16.50
C ALA A 118 -1.87 -11.91 17.86
N ALA A 119 -1.24 -12.26 18.97
CA ALA A 119 -1.73 -11.93 20.32
C ALA A 119 -1.82 -10.42 20.57
N LEU A 120 -0.94 -9.63 19.95
CA LEU A 120 -1.01 -8.17 20.01
C LEU A 120 -2.31 -7.65 19.37
N PHE A 121 -2.67 -8.16 18.18
CA PHE A 121 -3.89 -7.75 17.47
C PHE A 121 -5.16 -8.48 17.93
N GLU A 122 -5.05 -9.57 18.67
CA GLU A 122 -6.19 -10.30 19.21
C GLU A 122 -7.04 -9.43 20.16
N GLY A 123 -8.36 -9.48 20.00
CA GLY A 123 -9.30 -8.66 20.76
C GLY A 123 -9.34 -7.18 20.35
N THR A 124 -8.60 -6.77 19.32
CA THR A 124 -8.62 -5.40 18.79
C THR A 124 -9.59 -5.25 17.61
N GLY A 125 -9.87 -4.01 17.21
CA GLY A 125 -10.66 -3.70 16.01
C GLY A 125 -9.96 -4.00 14.68
N VAL A 126 -8.67 -4.39 14.70
CA VAL A 126 -7.88 -4.67 13.51
C VAL A 126 -8.16 -6.07 13.00
N ARG A 127 -8.59 -6.17 11.75
CA ARG A 127 -8.72 -7.46 11.08
C ARG A 127 -7.35 -7.95 10.67
N PHE A 128 -7.01 -9.18 11.04
CA PHE A 128 -5.76 -9.79 10.61
C PHE A 128 -5.90 -11.28 10.31
N ARG A 129 -4.95 -11.82 9.54
CA ARG A 129 -4.81 -13.25 9.26
C ARG A 129 -3.34 -13.67 9.34
N ALA A 130 -3.06 -14.72 10.10
CA ALA A 130 -1.78 -15.42 10.04
C ALA A 130 -1.78 -16.45 8.90
N THR A 131 -0.69 -16.54 8.15
CA THR A 131 -0.55 -17.45 7.00
C THR A 131 0.86 -18.00 6.89
N GLU A 132 1.00 -19.17 6.28
CA GLU A 132 2.29 -19.75 5.89
C GLU A 132 2.70 -19.33 4.47
N HIS A 133 1.77 -18.78 3.71
CA HIS A 133 1.90 -18.47 2.29
C HIS A 133 2.00 -16.96 2.04
N ILE A 134 2.86 -16.25 2.79
CA ILE A 134 2.94 -14.78 2.69
C ILE A 134 3.39 -14.30 1.32
N ARG A 135 4.24 -15.08 0.63
CA ARG A 135 4.70 -14.72 -0.71
C ARG A 135 3.51 -14.68 -1.66
N GLU A 136 2.67 -15.69 -1.63
CA GLU A 136 1.46 -15.80 -2.44
C GLU A 136 0.46 -14.69 -2.10
N GLU A 137 0.32 -14.34 -0.82
CA GLU A 137 -0.57 -13.26 -0.35
C GLU A 137 -0.09 -11.89 -0.84
N MET A 138 1.21 -11.63 -0.75
CA MET A 138 1.84 -10.42 -1.30
C MET A 138 1.62 -10.36 -2.81
N TRP A 139 1.81 -11.46 -3.54
CA TRP A 139 1.58 -11.52 -4.99
C TRP A 139 0.10 -11.36 -5.35
N SER A 140 -0.83 -11.86 -4.54
CA SER A 140 -2.27 -11.69 -4.74
C SER A 140 -2.68 -10.22 -4.59
N LYS A 141 -2.13 -9.54 -3.58
CA LYS A 141 -2.35 -8.11 -3.40
C LYS A 141 -1.69 -7.29 -4.50
N PHE A 142 -0.46 -7.66 -4.86
CA PHE A 142 0.26 -7.04 -5.97
C PHE A 142 -0.51 -7.17 -7.29
N ARG A 143 -1.11 -8.34 -7.56
CA ARG A 143 -2.02 -8.57 -8.68
C ARG A 143 -3.22 -7.65 -8.66
N LEU A 144 -3.86 -7.42 -7.51
CA LEU A 144 -4.96 -6.46 -7.43
C LEU A 144 -4.50 -5.03 -7.76
N ASN A 145 -3.32 -4.62 -7.29
CA ASN A 145 -2.78 -3.31 -7.61
C ASN A 145 -2.46 -3.18 -9.12
N VAL A 146 -1.76 -4.14 -9.71
CA VAL A 146 -1.42 -4.08 -11.14
C VAL A 146 -2.68 -4.19 -12.02
N CYS A 147 -3.52 -5.20 -11.79
CA CYS A 147 -4.60 -5.55 -12.71
C CYS A 147 -5.89 -4.74 -12.48
N ASN A 148 -6.09 -4.13 -11.31
CA ASN A 148 -7.35 -3.43 -10.98
C ASN A 148 -7.18 -2.00 -10.43
N ASN A 149 -6.04 -1.64 -9.82
CA ASN A 149 -5.81 -0.26 -9.36
C ASN A 149 -5.29 0.62 -10.50
N LEU A 150 -4.36 0.14 -11.33
CA LEU A 150 -3.80 0.95 -12.41
C LEU A 150 -4.81 1.25 -13.55
N PRO A 151 -5.59 0.29 -14.08
CA PRO A 151 -6.45 0.59 -15.23
C PRO A 151 -7.57 1.57 -14.88
N GLN A 152 -8.16 1.44 -13.70
CA GLN A 152 -9.19 2.38 -13.25
C GLN A 152 -8.63 3.80 -13.09
N ALA A 153 -7.34 3.93 -12.73
CA ALA A 153 -6.67 5.22 -12.61
C ALA A 153 -6.51 5.91 -13.97
N ILE A 154 -6.17 5.14 -15.00
CA ILE A 154 -6.12 5.65 -16.39
C ILE A 154 -7.51 6.07 -16.87
N LEU A 155 -8.54 5.27 -16.59
CA LEU A 155 -9.91 5.55 -17.02
C LEU A 155 -10.60 6.67 -16.22
N GLY A 156 -10.24 6.86 -14.95
CA GLY A 156 -10.93 7.80 -14.05
C GLY A 156 -12.23 7.26 -13.45
N ALA A 157 -12.50 5.95 -13.54
CA ALA A 157 -13.75 5.32 -13.12
C ALA A 157 -13.60 4.47 -11.84
N GLY A 158 -14.71 4.26 -11.13
CA GLY A 158 -14.75 3.36 -9.97
C GLY A 158 -14.62 1.88 -10.37
N VAL A 159 -14.41 1.02 -9.38
CA VAL A 159 -14.26 -0.44 -9.51
C VAL A 159 -15.37 -1.14 -10.31
N GLY A 160 -16.58 -0.58 -10.37
CA GLY A 160 -17.69 -1.10 -11.19
C GLY A 160 -17.34 -1.26 -12.67
N CYS A 161 -16.38 -0.49 -13.18
CA CYS A 161 -15.95 -0.53 -14.58
C CYS A 161 -15.49 -1.92 -15.05
N TYR A 162 -14.95 -2.77 -14.17
CA TYR A 162 -14.51 -4.13 -14.53
C TYR A 162 -15.66 -5.11 -14.76
N ARG A 163 -16.83 -4.84 -14.19
CA ARG A 163 -18.07 -5.59 -14.44
C ARG A 163 -18.79 -5.02 -15.66
N ASP A 164 -18.86 -3.70 -15.76
CA ASP A 164 -19.74 -3.01 -16.69
C ASP A 164 -19.12 -2.82 -18.09
N SER A 165 -17.79 -2.87 -18.22
CA SER A 165 -17.08 -2.69 -19.49
C SER A 165 -16.23 -3.90 -19.87
N VAL A 166 -16.55 -4.51 -21.01
CA VAL A 166 -15.75 -5.59 -21.62
C VAL A 166 -14.33 -5.12 -21.96
N HIS A 167 -14.14 -3.84 -22.25
CA HIS A 167 -12.82 -3.27 -22.56
C HIS A 167 -11.96 -3.14 -21.32
N MET A 168 -12.52 -2.68 -20.20
CA MET A 168 -11.81 -2.64 -18.92
C MET A 168 -11.45 -4.04 -18.43
N LYS A 169 -12.35 -5.00 -18.65
CA LYS A 169 -12.07 -6.41 -18.37
C LYS A 169 -10.91 -6.93 -19.23
N ALA A 170 -10.90 -6.65 -20.53
CA ALA A 170 -9.82 -7.06 -21.42
C ALA A 170 -8.44 -6.48 -21.04
N ILE A 171 -8.39 -5.20 -20.64
CA ILE A 171 -7.15 -4.56 -20.15
C ILE A 171 -6.68 -5.24 -18.86
N SER A 172 -7.58 -5.45 -17.90
CA SER A 172 -7.28 -6.14 -16.64
C SER A 172 -6.74 -7.55 -16.87
N ASP A 173 -7.33 -8.28 -17.82
CA ASP A 173 -6.93 -9.65 -18.17
C ASP A 173 -5.56 -9.70 -18.87
N GLY A 174 -5.26 -8.73 -19.74
CA GLY A 174 -3.94 -8.59 -20.36
C GLY A 174 -2.83 -8.39 -19.32
N LEU A 175 -3.03 -7.45 -18.40
CA LEU A 175 -2.13 -7.22 -17.27
C LEU A 175 -1.99 -8.45 -16.38
N ARG A 176 -3.10 -9.15 -16.12
CA ARG A 176 -3.11 -10.38 -15.32
C ARG A 176 -2.30 -11.48 -15.99
N LYS A 177 -2.43 -11.65 -17.30
CA LYS A 177 -1.70 -12.69 -18.05
C LYS A 177 -0.19 -12.53 -17.91
N GLU A 178 0.32 -11.31 -18.06
CA GLU A 178 1.75 -10.99 -17.89
C GLU A 178 2.22 -11.25 -16.45
N LEU A 179 1.46 -10.78 -15.46
CA LEU A 179 1.77 -11.00 -14.06
C LEU A 179 1.82 -12.48 -13.69
N MET A 180 0.85 -13.26 -14.15
CA MET A 180 0.78 -14.70 -13.87
C MET A 180 1.94 -15.45 -14.52
N ALA A 181 2.40 -15.05 -15.71
CA ALA A 181 3.57 -15.64 -16.36
C ALA A 181 4.85 -15.40 -15.52
N ILE A 182 5.04 -14.18 -15.02
CA ILE A 182 6.17 -13.84 -14.15
C ILE A 182 6.07 -14.57 -12.80
N ALA A 183 4.87 -14.61 -12.20
CA ALA A 183 4.62 -15.32 -10.95
C ALA A 183 4.99 -16.81 -11.05
N ALA A 184 4.54 -17.46 -12.12
CA ALA A 184 4.85 -18.87 -12.41
C ALA A 184 6.36 -19.09 -12.58
N ALA A 185 7.04 -18.23 -13.35
CA ALA A 185 8.50 -18.30 -13.53
C ALA A 185 9.28 -18.10 -12.21
N LYS A 186 8.70 -17.44 -11.21
CA LYS A 186 9.26 -17.27 -9.85
C LYS A 186 8.81 -18.33 -8.84
N GLY A 187 8.07 -19.35 -9.29
CA GLY A 187 7.56 -20.43 -8.44
C GLY A 187 6.50 -19.98 -7.45
N ILE A 188 5.73 -18.93 -7.76
CA ILE A 188 4.62 -18.45 -6.93
C ILE A 188 3.31 -19.05 -7.44
N ASP A 189 2.67 -19.87 -6.62
CA ASP A 189 1.36 -20.44 -6.93
C ASP A 189 0.23 -19.64 -6.27
N LEU A 190 -0.39 -18.76 -7.05
CA LEU A 190 -1.50 -17.93 -6.59
C LEU A 190 -2.80 -18.72 -6.34
N SER A 191 -2.91 -19.97 -6.79
CA SER A 191 -4.10 -20.79 -6.53
C SER A 191 -4.27 -21.13 -5.05
N ILE A 192 -3.16 -21.10 -4.28
CA ILE A 192 -3.13 -21.31 -2.83
C ILE A 192 -3.99 -20.27 -2.10
N VAL A 193 -3.94 -19.02 -2.56
CA VAL A 193 -4.61 -17.88 -1.90
C VAL A 193 -5.94 -17.52 -2.55
N ASP A 194 -6.15 -17.87 -3.82
CA ASP A 194 -7.41 -17.64 -4.53
C ASP A 194 -8.59 -18.42 -3.88
N LYS A 195 -8.31 -19.60 -3.29
CA LYS A 195 -9.31 -20.35 -2.50
C LYS A 195 -9.80 -19.58 -1.28
N ASN A 196 -8.97 -18.68 -0.75
CA ASN A 196 -9.25 -17.88 0.43
C ASN A 196 -9.75 -16.46 0.10
N SER A 197 -9.73 -16.04 -1.18
CA SER A 197 -10.13 -14.69 -1.61
C SER A 197 -11.64 -14.52 -1.82
N GLY A 198 -12.45 -15.59 -1.71
CA GLY A 198 -13.91 -15.56 -1.88
C GLY A 198 -14.70 -14.76 -0.84
N ARG A 199 -14.03 -14.06 0.09
CA ARG A 199 -14.65 -13.21 1.12
C ARG A 199 -14.16 -11.76 1.07
N GLY A 200 -13.88 -11.25 -0.13
CA GLY A 200 -13.69 -9.81 -0.30
C GLY A 200 -14.94 -9.07 0.18
N SER A 201 -14.76 -8.03 1.01
CA SER A 201 -15.87 -7.14 1.37
C SER A 201 -16.49 -6.59 0.08
N ALA A 202 -17.83 -6.51 0.03
CA ALA A 202 -18.50 -5.88 -1.10
C ALA A 202 -17.96 -4.45 -1.27
N VAL A 203 -17.32 -4.18 -2.41
CA VAL A 203 -16.77 -2.87 -2.71
C VAL A 203 -17.82 -2.10 -3.54
N PRO A 204 -18.25 -0.90 -3.12
CA PRO A 204 -19.17 -0.07 -3.89
C PRO A 204 -18.67 0.17 -5.32
N PRO A 205 -19.54 0.18 -6.35
CA PRO A 205 -19.12 0.35 -7.75
C PRO A 205 -18.33 1.64 -8.03
N ASP A 206 -18.60 2.69 -7.27
CA ASP A 206 -17.95 4.01 -7.35
C ASP A 206 -16.62 4.08 -6.58
N ALA A 207 -16.24 3.03 -5.84
CA ALA A 207 -15.01 3.03 -5.06
C ALA A 207 -13.78 3.22 -5.95
N ARG A 208 -12.94 4.17 -5.57
CA ARG A 208 -11.69 4.55 -6.24
C ARG A 208 -10.50 3.96 -5.47
N TYR A 209 -9.59 3.28 -6.16
CA TYR A 209 -8.36 2.76 -5.53
C TYR A 209 -7.27 3.83 -5.43
N SER A 210 -6.21 3.53 -4.68
CA SER A 210 -5.22 4.51 -4.23
C SER A 210 -4.51 5.25 -5.36
N THR A 211 -4.23 4.59 -6.50
CA THR A 211 -3.57 5.27 -7.63
C THR A 211 -4.51 6.30 -8.26
N LEU A 212 -5.80 5.97 -8.42
CA LEU A 212 -6.77 6.94 -8.93
C LEU A 212 -6.93 8.12 -7.97
N GLN A 213 -6.97 7.86 -6.66
CA GLN A 213 -7.01 8.93 -5.65
C GLN A 213 -5.74 9.79 -5.63
N ASP A 214 -4.57 9.22 -5.93
CA ASP A 214 -3.33 9.98 -6.07
C ASP A 214 -3.37 10.86 -7.33
N ILE A 215 -3.81 10.33 -8.47
CA ILE A 215 -3.99 11.09 -9.71
C ILE A 215 -5.03 12.22 -9.56
N ASP A 216 -6.19 11.95 -8.97
CA ASP A 216 -7.24 12.96 -8.75
C ASP A 216 -6.75 14.10 -7.85
N ALA A 217 -5.82 13.81 -6.94
CA ALA A 217 -5.27 14.78 -6.00
C ALA A 217 -3.94 15.40 -6.44
N GLY A 218 -3.51 15.18 -7.69
CA GLY A 218 -2.26 15.73 -8.22
C GLY A 218 -1.00 15.21 -7.52
N ARG A 219 -1.03 14.00 -6.95
CA ARG A 219 0.14 13.38 -6.30
C ARG A 219 0.79 12.35 -7.22
N HIS A 220 2.12 12.24 -7.13
CA HIS A 220 2.84 11.10 -7.71
C HIS A 220 2.38 9.77 -7.10
N THR A 221 2.34 8.76 -7.95
CA THR A 221 1.84 7.42 -7.66
C THR A 221 2.97 6.45 -7.35
N GLU A 222 2.64 5.20 -7.04
CA GLU A 222 3.60 4.10 -6.84
C GLU A 222 3.82 3.26 -8.11
N ILE A 223 3.64 3.83 -9.30
CA ILE A 223 3.70 3.09 -10.58
C ILE A 223 5.01 2.33 -10.80
N ASP A 224 6.14 2.88 -10.35
CA ASP A 224 7.47 2.24 -10.40
C ASP A 224 7.56 0.92 -9.64
N MET A 225 6.71 0.77 -8.61
CA MET A 225 6.61 -0.41 -7.78
C MET A 225 5.57 -1.41 -8.27
N PHE A 226 4.67 -0.99 -9.14
CA PHE A 226 3.68 -1.85 -9.78
C PHE A 226 4.16 -2.28 -11.16
N SER A 227 3.72 -1.61 -12.23
CA SER A 227 4.13 -1.94 -13.59
C SER A 227 5.65 -1.83 -13.78
N GLY A 228 6.31 -0.84 -13.17
CA GLY A 228 7.76 -0.71 -13.26
C GLY A 228 8.51 -1.92 -12.71
N ALA A 229 8.02 -2.51 -11.60
CA ALA A 229 8.59 -3.72 -11.03
C ALA A 229 8.34 -4.95 -11.92
N LEU A 230 7.13 -5.07 -12.50
CA LEU A 230 6.85 -6.15 -13.45
C LEU A 230 7.68 -6.06 -14.72
N MET A 231 7.88 -4.87 -15.27
CA MET A 231 8.73 -4.68 -16.46
C MET A 231 10.17 -5.10 -16.17
N ARG A 232 10.73 -4.72 -15.01
CA ARG A 232 12.07 -5.17 -14.59
C ARG A 232 12.15 -6.69 -14.48
N MET A 233 11.21 -7.31 -13.77
CA MET A 233 11.17 -8.77 -13.61
C MET A 233 10.95 -9.50 -14.95
N GLY A 234 10.10 -8.96 -15.83
CA GLY A 234 9.86 -9.50 -17.16
C GLY A 234 11.13 -9.48 -18.01
N LYS A 235 11.86 -8.35 -18.01
CA LYS A 235 13.15 -8.23 -18.70
C LYS A 235 14.17 -9.25 -18.19
N GLU A 236 14.30 -9.42 -16.88
CA GLU A 236 15.21 -10.41 -16.25
C GLU A 236 14.89 -11.85 -16.65
N LEU A 237 13.61 -12.15 -16.86
CA LEU A 237 13.12 -13.50 -17.17
C LEU A 237 12.89 -13.75 -18.67
N GLY A 238 13.11 -12.74 -19.52
CA GLY A 238 12.79 -12.81 -20.95
C GLY A 238 11.29 -12.90 -21.25
N ILE A 239 10.43 -12.42 -20.35
CA ILE A 239 8.97 -12.43 -20.49
C ILE A 239 8.51 -11.03 -20.94
N PRO A 240 7.87 -10.89 -22.12
CA PRO A 240 7.33 -9.61 -22.57
C PRO A 240 6.22 -9.08 -21.65
N THR A 241 6.22 -7.77 -21.41
CA THR A 241 5.21 -7.10 -20.56
C THR A 241 4.56 -5.87 -21.22
N PRO A 242 4.02 -5.97 -22.45
CA PRO A 242 3.49 -4.80 -23.19
C PRO A 242 2.32 -4.08 -22.51
N TYR A 243 1.40 -4.80 -21.84
CA TYR A 243 0.30 -4.16 -21.10
C TYR A 243 0.83 -3.36 -19.91
N ASN A 244 1.80 -3.92 -19.17
CA ASN A 244 2.41 -3.20 -18.06
C ASN A 244 3.23 -2.01 -18.54
N GLU A 245 3.95 -2.12 -19.66
CA GLU A 245 4.71 -1.03 -20.28
C GLU A 245 3.80 0.13 -20.70
N TYR A 246 2.72 -0.18 -21.44
CA TYR A 246 1.72 0.84 -21.79
C TYR A 246 1.12 1.51 -20.54
N THR A 247 0.71 0.71 -19.56
CA THR A 247 0.13 1.20 -18.31
C THR A 247 1.10 2.09 -17.54
N TYR A 248 2.39 1.71 -17.49
CA TYR A 248 3.45 2.49 -16.87
C TYR A 248 3.56 3.87 -17.51
N HIS A 249 3.72 3.92 -18.84
CA HIS A 249 3.86 5.19 -19.55
C HIS A 249 2.61 6.06 -19.46
N MET A 250 1.41 5.48 -19.53
CA MET A 250 0.17 6.24 -19.37
C MET A 250 0.05 6.88 -17.98
N ILE A 251 0.39 6.16 -16.91
CA ILE A 251 0.36 6.73 -15.56
C ILE A 251 1.45 7.79 -15.38
N LYS A 252 2.67 7.58 -15.89
CA LYS A 252 3.73 8.61 -15.86
C LYS A 252 3.31 9.88 -16.61
N ALA A 253 2.69 9.75 -17.78
CA ALA A 253 2.14 10.89 -18.51
C ALA A 253 0.99 11.57 -17.75
N LEU A 254 0.17 10.83 -17.00
CA LEU A 254 -0.86 11.44 -16.13
C LEU A 254 -0.25 12.20 -14.95
N GLU A 255 0.87 11.72 -14.39
CA GLU A 255 1.64 12.48 -13.39
C GLU A 255 2.20 13.77 -14.01
N GLU A 256 2.88 13.69 -15.15
CA GLU A 256 3.42 14.85 -15.87
C GLU A 256 2.33 15.87 -16.24
N LYS A 257 1.14 15.39 -16.62
CA LYS A 257 -0.03 16.23 -16.85
C LYS A 257 -0.43 17.00 -15.58
N ASN A 258 -0.44 16.32 -14.44
CA ASN A 258 -0.76 16.96 -13.15
C ASN A 258 0.34 17.93 -12.70
N ASP A 259 1.58 17.70 -13.11
CA ASP A 259 2.72 18.60 -12.88
C ASP A 259 2.72 19.82 -13.83
N GLY A 260 1.76 19.89 -14.76
CA GLY A 260 1.59 21.00 -15.70
C GLY A 260 2.45 20.91 -16.97
N LEU A 261 3.09 19.76 -17.25
CA LEU A 261 3.96 19.59 -18.43
C LEU A 261 3.21 19.82 -19.77
N PHE A 262 1.89 19.60 -19.77
CA PHE A 262 1.03 19.73 -20.95
C PHE A 262 0.12 20.97 -20.91
N ASP A 263 0.44 21.96 -20.08
CA ASP A 263 -0.28 23.23 -20.01
C ASP A 263 0.08 24.12 -21.21
N TYR A 264 -0.38 23.71 -22.40
CA TYR A 264 -0.09 24.38 -23.66
C TYR A 264 -0.92 25.65 -23.90
N SER A 265 -1.93 25.90 -23.07
CA SER A 265 -2.82 27.06 -23.21
C SER A 265 -2.17 28.33 -22.62
N GLY A 266 -1.79 29.26 -23.50
CA GLY A 266 -1.83 30.68 -23.16
C GLY A 266 -3.27 31.14 -22.91
N LYS A 267 -3.46 32.26 -22.20
CA LYS A 267 -4.78 32.73 -21.71
C LYS A 267 -5.89 32.94 -22.76
N ASP A 268 -5.58 32.86 -24.06
CA ASP A 268 -6.50 33.19 -25.17
C ASP A 268 -6.43 32.16 -26.32
N GLN A 269 -6.90 30.92 -26.12
CA GLN A 269 -7.05 29.96 -27.24
C GLN A 269 -8.51 29.52 -27.43
N GLU A 270 -8.98 29.64 -28.68
CA GLU A 270 -10.24 29.04 -29.11
C GLU A 270 -10.14 27.49 -29.10
N PRO A 271 -11.25 26.78 -28.80
CA PRO A 271 -11.25 25.32 -28.83
C PRO A 271 -10.84 24.77 -30.20
N THR A 272 -9.95 23.78 -30.23
CA THR A 272 -9.48 23.15 -31.47
C THR A 272 -10.37 22.01 -31.96
N TRP A 273 -11.43 21.68 -31.24
CA TRP A 273 -12.40 20.65 -31.60
C TRP A 273 -13.72 21.26 -32.08
N ALA A 274 -14.39 20.54 -32.98
CA ALA A 274 -15.72 20.90 -33.43
C ALA A 274 -16.71 20.88 -32.25
N LYS A 275 -17.57 21.89 -32.18
CA LYS A 275 -18.70 21.93 -31.23
C LYS A 275 -19.76 20.90 -31.61
#